data_AF-A0A251XT97-F1
#
_entry.id   AF-A0A251XT97-F1
#
_cell.length_a   1.000
_cell.length_b   1.000
_cell.length_c   1.000
_cell.angle_alpha   90.00
_cell.angle_beta   90.00
_cell.angle_gamma   90.00
#
_symmetry.space_group_name_H-M   'P 1'
#
loop_
_entity.id
_entity.type
_entity.pdbx_description
1 polymer ?
#
loop_
_entity_poly.entity_id
_entity_poly.type
_entity_poly.pdbx_seq_one_letter_code
_entity_poly.pdbx_strand_id
1 'polypeptide(L)'
;MLYHFASKEALLEALLEPTIDALAEVIARADSIRGDADARRAFVERFIDFLLLHRHEVSLFITQGRSLGHLAVIQRANDLVRRLGETAGALDSALDQLRYGVALGGAAYVLAASDDWSTNEPLPDDEVRAALVVVVGELLAPSPPAPPDPAPHVPS
;
A
#
# COMPACT_ATOMS: atom_id res chain seq x y z
N MET A 1 -11.63 29.73 -24.14
CA MET A 1 -10.64 29.37 -23.10
C MET A 1 -10.99 28.04 -22.41
N LEU A 2 -11.10 26.94 -23.16
CA LEU A 2 -11.29 25.58 -22.59
C LEU A 2 -10.23 24.56 -23.06
N TYR A 3 -9.46 24.90 -24.11
CA TYR A 3 -8.43 23.99 -24.66
C TYR A 3 -7.22 23.77 -23.73
N HIS A 4 -7.01 24.63 -22.71
CA HIS A 4 -5.89 24.44 -21.78
C HIS A 4 -6.15 23.46 -20.65
N PHE A 5 -7.41 23.28 -20.23
CA PHE A 5 -7.71 22.36 -19.12
C PHE A 5 -7.69 20.90 -19.58
N ALA A 6 -8.32 20.60 -20.71
CA ALA A 6 -8.24 19.27 -21.34
C ALA A 6 -6.79 18.86 -21.64
N SER A 7 -5.91 19.81 -22.03
CA SER A 7 -4.51 19.50 -22.27
C SER A 7 -3.71 19.19 -20.99
N LYS A 8 -4.01 19.86 -19.86
CA LYS A 8 -3.28 19.63 -18.60
C LYS A 8 -3.71 18.34 -17.93
N GLU A 9 -5.00 18.04 -17.98
CA GLU A 9 -5.56 16.78 -17.49
C GLU A 9 -5.06 15.60 -18.32
N ALA A 10 -5.07 15.69 -19.65
CA ALA A 10 -4.53 14.65 -20.52
C ALA A 10 -3.02 14.43 -20.32
N LEU A 11 -2.25 15.51 -20.09
CA LEU A 11 -0.83 15.39 -19.76
C LEU A 11 -0.59 14.74 -18.40
N LEU A 12 -1.40 15.09 -17.39
CA LEU A 12 -1.31 14.47 -16.07
C LEU A 12 -1.72 12.99 -16.12
N GLU A 13 -2.76 12.65 -16.88
CA GLU A 13 -3.16 11.26 -17.10
C GLU A 13 -2.03 10.45 -17.75
N ALA A 14 -1.47 10.94 -18.86
CA ALA A 14 -0.36 10.29 -19.53
C ALA A 14 0.91 10.17 -18.65
N LEU A 15 1.11 11.11 -17.73
CA LEU A 15 2.22 11.06 -16.76
C LEU A 15 2.00 10.01 -15.66
N LEU A 16 0.77 9.87 -15.17
CA LEU A 16 0.44 8.95 -14.08
C LEU A 16 0.21 7.50 -14.55
N GLU A 17 -0.09 7.31 -15.84
CA GLU A 17 -0.43 6.01 -16.40
C GLU A 17 0.66 4.94 -16.20
N PRO A 18 1.97 5.22 -16.41
CA PRO A 18 3.02 4.24 -16.13
C PRO A 18 3.10 3.83 -14.65
N THR A 19 2.88 4.77 -13.74
CA THR A 19 2.86 4.49 -12.29
C THR A 19 1.66 3.61 -11.93
N ILE A 20 0.50 3.83 -12.55
CA ILE A 20 -0.69 3.00 -12.32
C ILE A 20 -0.54 1.60 -12.93
N ASP A 21 0.14 1.47 -14.06
CA ASP A 21 0.50 0.16 -14.63
C ASP A 21 1.45 -0.60 -13.69
N ALA A 22 2.49 0.06 -13.17
CA ALA A 22 3.39 -0.53 -12.18
C ALA A 22 2.64 -0.96 -10.90
N LEU A 23 1.73 -0.13 -10.40
CA LEU A 23 0.89 -0.48 -9.25
C LEU A 23 0.03 -1.72 -9.53
N ALA A 24 -0.55 -1.81 -10.73
CA ALA A 24 -1.35 -2.97 -11.13
C ALA A 24 -0.52 -4.27 -11.13
N GLU A 25 0.73 -4.22 -11.58
CA GLU A 25 1.65 -5.37 -11.56
C GLU A 25 2.01 -5.84 -10.14
N VAL A 26 2.15 -4.90 -9.21
CA VAL A 26 2.38 -5.20 -7.79
C VAL A 26 1.14 -5.88 -7.19
N ILE A 27 -0.04 -5.31 -7.40
CA ILE A 27 -1.31 -5.81 -6.85
C ILE A 27 -1.70 -7.16 -7.45
N ALA A 28 -1.40 -7.41 -8.72
CA ALA A 28 -1.60 -8.72 -9.35
C ALA A 28 -0.87 -9.86 -8.62
N ARG A 29 0.11 -9.53 -7.77
CA ARG A 29 0.88 -10.49 -6.96
C ARG A 29 0.54 -10.43 -5.48
N ALA A 30 -0.48 -9.67 -5.06
CA ALA A 30 -0.85 -9.52 -3.65
C ALA A 30 -1.20 -10.84 -2.96
N ASP A 31 -1.69 -11.85 -3.70
CA ASP A 31 -1.96 -13.18 -3.15
C ASP A 31 -0.73 -13.87 -2.53
N SER A 32 0.48 -13.50 -2.95
CA SER A 32 1.72 -14.03 -2.38
C SER A 32 1.92 -13.70 -0.90
N ILE A 33 1.16 -12.73 -0.34
CA ILE A 33 1.13 -12.43 1.09
C ILE A 33 0.66 -13.63 1.92
N ARG A 34 -0.27 -14.43 1.37
CA ARG A 34 -0.78 -15.68 1.96
C ARG A 34 0.11 -16.89 1.67
N GLY A 35 1.16 -16.70 0.87
CA GLY A 35 2.13 -17.73 0.58
C GLY A 35 3.08 -18.00 1.76
N ASP A 36 4.15 -18.70 1.46
CA ASP A 36 5.25 -18.89 2.42
C ASP A 36 5.97 -17.56 2.76
N ALA A 37 6.92 -17.64 3.68
CA ALA A 37 7.65 -16.47 4.15
C ALA A 37 8.43 -15.76 3.03
N ASP A 38 8.96 -16.52 2.07
CA ASP A 38 9.76 -15.99 0.96
C ASP A 38 8.88 -15.27 -0.06
N ALA A 39 7.71 -15.84 -0.39
CA ALA A 39 6.72 -15.23 -1.27
C ALA A 39 6.19 -13.91 -0.68
N ARG A 40 5.86 -13.91 0.61
CA ARG A 40 5.41 -12.70 1.31
C ARG A 40 6.52 -11.65 1.36
N ARG A 41 7.75 -12.03 1.67
CA ARG A 41 8.90 -11.12 1.66
C ARG A 41 9.13 -10.50 0.28
N ALA A 42 9.08 -11.30 -0.79
CA ALA A 42 9.24 -10.82 -2.15
C ALA A 42 8.14 -9.84 -2.57
N PHE A 43 6.91 -10.01 -2.06
CA PHE A 43 5.85 -9.02 -2.24
C PHE A 43 6.16 -7.72 -1.53
N VAL A 44 6.54 -7.79 -0.24
CA VAL A 44 6.87 -6.60 0.56
C VAL A 44 8.00 -5.82 -0.10
N GLU A 45 9.08 -6.48 -0.49
CA GLU A 45 10.21 -5.84 -1.18
C GLU A 45 9.74 -5.14 -2.46
N ARG A 46 8.95 -5.81 -3.31
CA ARG A 46 8.43 -5.20 -4.54
C ARG A 46 7.50 -4.02 -4.28
N PHE A 47 6.65 -4.11 -3.26
CA PHE A 47 5.75 -3.03 -2.89
C PHE A 47 6.52 -1.81 -2.39
N ILE A 48 7.53 -2.00 -1.54
CA ILE A 48 8.40 -0.91 -1.07
C ILE A 48 9.22 -0.32 -2.23
N ASP A 49 9.76 -1.15 -3.12
CA ASP A 49 10.51 -0.70 -4.30
C ASP A 49 9.64 0.16 -5.21
N PHE A 50 8.38 -0.22 -5.42
CA PHE A 50 7.40 0.59 -6.15
C PHE A 50 7.17 1.96 -5.47
N LEU A 51 6.94 1.97 -4.15
CA LEU A 51 6.68 3.22 -3.42
C LEU A 51 7.87 4.18 -3.49
N LEU A 52 9.09 3.68 -3.37
CA LEU A 52 10.30 4.51 -3.46
C LEU A 52 10.51 5.04 -4.88
N LEU A 53 10.35 4.18 -5.89
CA LEU A 53 10.53 4.56 -7.29
C LEU A 53 9.52 5.63 -7.75
N HIS A 54 8.29 5.56 -7.24
CA HIS A 54 7.17 6.43 -7.63
C HIS A 54 6.70 7.36 -6.51
N ARG A 55 7.59 7.73 -5.58
CA ARG A 55 7.23 8.48 -4.36
C ARG A 55 6.49 9.79 -4.63
N HIS A 56 6.86 10.49 -5.71
CA HIS A 56 6.25 11.77 -6.07
C HIS A 56 4.83 11.58 -6.62
N GLU A 57 4.63 10.59 -7.47
CA GLU A 57 3.32 10.26 -8.01
C GLU A 57 2.41 9.74 -6.89
N VAL A 58 2.92 8.85 -6.04
CA VAL A 58 2.21 8.30 -4.88
C VAL A 58 1.81 9.40 -3.89
N SER A 59 2.68 10.39 -3.65
CA SER A 59 2.33 11.52 -2.78
C SER A 59 1.21 12.37 -3.35
N LEU A 60 1.16 12.57 -4.67
CA LEU A 60 0.02 13.23 -5.33
C LEU A 60 -1.28 12.43 -5.12
N PHE A 61 -1.26 11.10 -5.22
CA PHE A 61 -2.45 10.28 -4.95
C PHE A 61 -2.93 10.41 -3.51
N ILE A 62 -2.02 10.33 -2.53
CA ILE A 62 -2.37 10.34 -1.11
C ILE A 62 -2.87 11.72 -0.66
N THR A 63 -2.23 12.79 -1.12
CA THR A 63 -2.54 14.16 -0.66
C THR A 63 -3.61 14.84 -1.51
N GLN A 64 -3.68 14.55 -2.82
CA GLN A 64 -4.53 15.26 -3.78
C GLN A 64 -5.55 14.34 -4.49
N GLY A 65 -5.58 13.04 -4.21
CA GLY A 65 -6.41 12.07 -4.93
C GLY A 65 -7.90 12.45 -5.01
N ARG A 66 -8.45 13.09 -3.97
CA ARG A 66 -9.83 13.60 -3.98
C ARG A 66 -10.07 14.71 -5.01
N SER A 67 -9.12 15.62 -5.18
CA SER A 67 -9.23 16.74 -6.12
C SER A 67 -9.01 16.31 -7.56
N LEU A 68 -8.33 15.18 -7.77
CA LEU A 68 -8.05 14.59 -9.08
C LEU A 68 -9.02 13.45 -9.45
N GLY A 69 -10.00 13.14 -8.59
CA GLY A 69 -10.86 11.96 -8.72
C GLY A 69 -11.75 11.91 -9.98
N HIS A 70 -11.88 13.02 -10.70
CA HIS A 70 -12.57 13.06 -12.00
C HIS A 70 -11.74 12.47 -13.14
N LEU A 71 -10.42 12.35 -12.99
CA LEU A 71 -9.53 11.76 -13.98
C LEU A 71 -9.66 10.24 -14.02
N ALA A 72 -9.65 9.66 -15.22
CA ALA A 72 -9.85 8.22 -15.41
C ALA A 72 -8.71 7.40 -14.77
N VAL A 73 -7.49 7.92 -14.84
CA VAL A 73 -6.30 7.28 -14.23
C VAL A 73 -6.42 7.16 -12.70
N ILE A 74 -7.05 8.15 -12.05
CA ILE A 74 -7.24 8.15 -10.59
C ILE A 74 -8.34 7.16 -10.20
N GLN A 75 -9.40 7.05 -11.01
CA GLN A 75 -10.44 6.04 -10.80
C GLN A 75 -9.86 4.62 -10.90
N ARG A 76 -9.01 4.37 -11.90
CA ARG A 76 -8.27 3.10 -12.05
C ARG A 76 -7.39 2.82 -10.83
N ALA A 77 -6.69 3.82 -10.31
CA ALA A 77 -5.89 3.69 -9.09
C ALA A 77 -6.75 3.32 -7.87
N ASN A 78 -7.91 3.95 -7.70
CA ASN A 78 -8.85 3.65 -6.61
C ASN A 78 -9.37 2.21 -6.70
N ASP A 79 -9.68 1.73 -7.91
CA ASP A 79 -10.09 0.34 -8.12
C ASP A 79 -8.99 -0.66 -7.77
N LEU A 80 -7.73 -0.33 -8.08
CA LEU A 80 -6.57 -1.12 -7.70
C LEU A 80 -6.43 -1.19 -6.17
N VAL A 81 -6.49 -0.05 -5.48
CA VAL A 81 -6.44 -0.01 -4.00
C VAL A 81 -7.61 -0.78 -3.38
N ARG A 82 -8.80 -0.72 -3.97
CA ARG A 82 -9.94 -1.51 -3.52
C ARG A 82 -9.68 -3.02 -3.65
N ARG A 83 -9.11 -3.47 -4.78
CA ARG A 83 -8.70 -4.88 -4.97
C ARG A 83 -7.65 -5.32 -3.94
N LEU A 84 -6.71 -4.44 -3.62
CA LEU A 84 -5.74 -4.69 -2.56
C LEU A 84 -6.42 -4.84 -1.19
N GLY A 85 -7.48 -4.09 -0.93
CA GLY A 85 -8.33 -4.22 0.27
C GLY A 85 -9.17 -5.50 0.29
N GLU A 86 -9.60 -6.01 -0.86
CA GLU A 86 -10.27 -7.32 -0.97
C GLU A 86 -9.34 -8.47 -0.54
N THR A 87 -8.04 -8.38 -0.84
CA THR A 87 -7.03 -9.31 -0.31
C THR A 87 -6.98 -9.27 1.21
N ALA A 88 -7.08 -8.08 1.82
CA ALA A 88 -7.18 -7.93 3.27
C ALA A 88 -8.46 -8.57 3.81
N GLY A 89 -9.61 -8.29 3.20
CA GLY A 89 -10.91 -8.82 3.62
C GLY A 89 -11.02 -10.36 3.55
N ALA A 90 -10.14 -11.00 2.78
CA ALA A 90 -10.01 -12.45 2.71
C ALA A 90 -9.08 -13.04 3.80
N LEU A 91 -8.61 -12.24 4.76
CA LEU A 91 -7.86 -12.69 5.93
C LEU A 91 -8.80 -13.11 7.07
N ASP A 92 -8.36 -14.10 7.84
CA ASP A 92 -9.19 -14.84 8.80
C ASP A 92 -9.58 -14.03 10.06
N SER A 93 -8.87 -12.94 10.36
CA SER A 93 -9.13 -12.14 11.57
C SER A 93 -9.12 -10.63 11.31
N ALA A 94 -9.92 -9.90 12.10
CA ALA A 94 -9.91 -8.43 12.10
C ALA A 94 -8.54 -7.85 12.47
N LEU A 95 -7.76 -8.58 13.28
CA LEU A 95 -6.39 -8.20 13.61
C LEU A 95 -5.48 -8.27 12.38
N ASP A 96 -5.57 -9.35 11.59
CA ASP A 96 -4.76 -9.52 10.38
C ASP A 96 -5.20 -8.52 9.30
N GLN A 97 -6.49 -8.23 9.19
CA GLN A 97 -7.02 -7.16 8.32
C GLN A 97 -6.44 -5.78 8.69
N LEU A 98 -6.45 -5.44 9.98
CA LEU A 98 -5.88 -4.18 10.46
C LEU A 98 -4.37 -4.12 10.26
N ARG A 99 -3.64 -5.19 10.58
CA ARG A 99 -2.18 -5.29 10.34
C ARG A 99 -1.86 -5.11 8.87
N TYR A 100 -2.63 -5.73 7.98
CA TYR A 100 -2.47 -5.58 6.54
C TYR A 100 -2.67 -4.14 6.09
N GLY A 101 -3.78 -3.52 6.49
CA GLY A 101 -4.09 -2.13 6.12
C GLY A 101 -3.06 -1.15 6.67
N VAL A 102 -2.64 -1.32 7.94
CA VAL A 102 -1.62 -0.48 8.58
C VAL A 102 -0.26 -0.66 7.93
N ALA A 103 0.13 -1.89 7.59
CA ALA A 103 1.44 -2.17 6.99
C ALA A 103 1.57 -1.51 5.61
N LEU A 104 0.60 -1.75 4.72
CA LEU A 104 0.68 -1.23 3.35
C LEU A 104 0.34 0.26 3.27
N GLY A 105 -0.74 0.68 3.94
CA GLY A 105 -1.17 2.07 3.97
C GLY A 105 -0.20 2.96 4.74
N GLY A 106 0.33 2.47 5.86
CA GLY A 106 1.34 3.18 6.66
C GLY A 106 2.66 3.35 5.90
N ALA A 107 3.15 2.31 5.22
CA ALA A 107 4.36 2.43 4.40
C ALA A 107 4.17 3.43 3.26
N ALA A 108 3.03 3.38 2.56
CA ALA A 108 2.72 4.33 1.49
C ALA A 108 2.62 5.76 2.02
N TYR A 109 1.95 5.97 3.17
CA TYR A 109 1.81 7.30 3.78
C TYR A 109 3.15 7.85 4.28
N VAL A 110 3.98 7.03 4.94
CA VAL A 110 5.30 7.45 5.43
C VAL A 110 6.14 7.97 4.26
N LEU A 111 6.19 7.25 3.14
CA LEU A 111 6.97 7.66 1.97
C LEU A 111 6.37 8.85 1.21
N ALA A 112 5.04 8.97 1.20
CA ALA A 112 4.34 10.04 0.50
C ALA A 112 4.35 11.37 1.25
N ALA A 113 4.28 11.31 2.58
CA ALA A 113 4.07 12.48 3.42
C ALA A 113 5.27 12.82 4.31
N SER A 114 6.36 12.03 4.29
CA SER A 114 7.56 12.27 5.12
C SER A 114 8.06 13.70 5.02
N ASP A 115 8.04 14.29 3.83
CA ASP A 115 8.56 15.63 3.57
C ASP A 115 7.73 16.73 4.28
N ASP A 116 6.47 16.45 4.61
CA ASP A 116 5.57 17.41 5.26
C ASP A 116 5.72 17.44 6.79
N TRP A 117 6.21 16.37 7.42
CA TRP A 117 6.29 16.25 8.89
C TRP A 117 7.67 15.90 9.44
N SER A 118 8.59 15.40 8.61
CA SER A 118 9.97 15.16 9.02
C SER A 118 10.73 16.49 9.10
N THR A 119 11.22 16.81 10.29
CA THR A 119 12.15 17.94 10.50
C THR A 119 13.61 17.53 10.36
N ASN A 120 13.88 16.25 10.08
CA ASN A 120 15.22 15.68 9.98
C ASN A 120 15.70 15.65 8.53
N GLU A 121 17.01 15.55 8.35
CA GLU A 121 17.61 15.29 7.04
C GLU A 121 17.03 13.99 6.45
N PRO A 122 16.66 13.97 5.15
CA PRO A 122 16.12 12.77 4.53
C PRO A 122 17.11 11.61 4.68
N LEU A 123 16.61 10.47 5.16
CA LEU A 123 17.40 9.25 5.20
C LEU A 123 17.67 8.76 3.77
N PRO A 124 18.82 8.10 3.52
CA PRO A 124 19.08 7.44 2.25
C PRO A 124 18.00 6.41 1.89
N ASP A 125 17.64 6.33 0.62
CA ASP A 125 16.56 5.45 0.14
C ASP A 125 16.82 3.98 0.49
N ASP A 126 18.09 3.53 0.52
CA ASP A 126 18.46 2.16 0.89
C ASP A 126 18.25 1.87 2.37
N GLU A 127 18.51 2.83 3.26
CA GLU A 127 18.21 2.73 4.69
C GLU A 127 16.71 2.69 4.93
N VAL A 128 15.95 3.58 4.27
CA VAL A 128 14.48 3.63 4.35
C VAL A 128 13.88 2.32 3.84
N ARG A 129 14.36 1.82 2.68
CA ARG A 129 13.95 0.55 2.11
C ARG A 129 14.15 -0.59 3.10
N ALA A 130 15.36 -0.71 3.65
CA ALA A 130 15.70 -1.79 4.58
C ALA A 130 14.80 -1.76 5.82
N ALA A 131 14.58 -0.58 6.40
CA ALA A 131 13.71 -0.40 7.57
C ALA A 131 12.25 -0.76 7.26
N LEU A 132 11.71 -0.28 6.14
CA LEU A 132 10.31 -0.55 5.75
C LEU A 132 10.08 -2.02 5.44
N VAL A 133 11.01 -2.72 4.79
CA VAL A 133 10.89 -4.16 4.54
C VAL A 133 10.80 -4.95 5.84
N VAL A 134 11.58 -4.58 6.86
CA VAL A 134 11.50 -5.19 8.19
C VAL A 134 10.15 -4.91 8.84
N VAL A 135 9.77 -3.64 8.98
CA VAL A 135 8.55 -3.23 9.68
C VAL A 135 7.29 -3.81 9.02
N VAL A 136 7.17 -3.69 7.70
CA VAL A 136 6.03 -4.22 6.96
C VAL A 136 6.03 -5.74 6.98
N GLY A 137 7.20 -6.38 6.86
CA GLY A 137 7.33 -7.84 6.93
C GLY A 137 6.90 -8.41 8.28
N GLU A 138 7.24 -7.74 9.39
CA GLU A 138 6.84 -8.12 10.74
C GLU A 138 5.33 -7.95 10.95
N LEU A 139 4.75 -6.84 10.47
CA LEU A 139 3.31 -6.61 10.58
C LEU A 139 2.50 -7.65 9.79
N LEU A 140 3.01 -8.10 8.65
CA LEU A 140 2.35 -9.10 7.81
C LEU A 140 2.71 -10.55 8.19
N ALA A 141 3.52 -10.77 9.22
CA ALA A 141 3.82 -12.10 9.69
C ALA A 141 2.54 -12.80 10.21
N PRO A 142 2.37 -14.11 9.97
CA PRO A 142 1.18 -14.83 10.42
C PRO A 142 1.01 -14.71 11.93
N SER A 143 -0.20 -14.39 12.38
CA SER A 143 -0.53 -14.48 13.80
C SER A 143 -0.41 -15.93 14.28
N PRO A 144 0.13 -16.19 15.48
CA PRO A 144 -0.01 -17.50 16.09
C PRO A 144 -1.51 -17.83 16.22
N PRO A 145 -1.92 -19.11 16.06
CA PRO A 145 -3.32 -19.49 16.18
C PRO A 145 -3.86 -19.04 17.53
N ALA A 146 -5.09 -18.49 17.55
CA ALA A 146 -5.75 -18.11 18.78
C ALA A 146 -5.76 -19.31 19.75
N PRO A 147 -5.49 -19.10 21.06
CA PRO A 147 -5.56 -20.19 22.03
C PRO A 147 -6.97 -20.80 22.00
N PRO A 148 -7.10 -22.13 22.17
CA PRO A 148 -8.41 -22.78 22.19
C PRO A 148 -9.30 -22.15 23.26
N ASP A 149 -10.56 -21.93 22.90
CA ASP A 149 -11.59 -21.36 23.77
C ASP A 149 -11.60 -22.11 25.11
N PRO A 150 -11.46 -21.43 26.27
CA PRO A 150 -11.48 -22.12 27.56
C PRO A 150 -12.75 -22.96 27.67
N ALA A 151 -12.57 -24.25 27.97
CA ALA A 151 -13.66 -25.20 28.10
C ALA A 151 -14.78 -24.61 28.99
N PRO A 152 -16.06 -24.78 28.62
CA PRO A 152 -17.16 -24.20 29.37
C PRO A 152 -17.06 -24.62 30.84
N HIS A 153 -16.96 -23.64 31.72
CA HIS A 153 -16.95 -23.85 33.17
C HIS A 153 -18.27 -24.54 33.54
N VAL A 154 -18.22 -25.84 33.82
CA VAL A 154 -19.36 -26.57 34.38
C VAL A 154 -19.36 -26.31 35.89
N PRO A 155 -20.34 -25.57 36.43
CA PRO A 155 -20.45 -25.40 37.88
C PRO A 155 -20.78 -26.74 38.54
N SER A 156 -20.10 -27.04 39.66
CA SER A 156 -20.30 -28.23 40.50
C SER A 156 -21.55 -28.15 41.35
#